data_AF-A0A5C7B454-F1
#
_entry.id   AF-A0A5C7B454-F1
#
_cell.length_a   1.000
_cell.length_b   1.000
_cell.length_c   1.000
_cell.angle_alpha   90.00
_cell.angle_beta   90.00
_cell.angle_gamma   90.00
#
_symmetry.space_group_name_H-M   'P 1'
#
loop_
_entity.id
_entity.type
_entity.pdbx_description
1 polymer ?
#
loop_
_entity_poly.entity_id
_entity_poly.type
_entity_poly.pdbx_seq_one_letter_code
_entity_poly.pdbx_strand_id
1 'polypeptide(L)'
;MALFLMLAIASTFSNTVSAQESEDHNMWENIMFTADYTQLKTLSTNMRKHNETYHKEAPYKATVYIISSGPNAGKIVWQMWSMILKHNDTHPSANGHNAD
;
A
#
# COMPACT_ATOMS: atom_id res chain seq x y z
N MET A 1 -4.52 -49.51 14.96
CA MET A 1 -3.40 -48.98 14.16
C MET A 1 -3.82 -47.80 13.30
N ALA A 2 -4.82 -47.94 12.41
CA ALA A 2 -5.24 -46.88 11.48
C ALA A 2 -5.76 -45.59 12.16
N LEU A 3 -6.49 -45.71 13.27
CA LEU A 3 -7.02 -44.55 14.01
C LEU A 3 -5.92 -43.68 14.63
N PHE A 4 -4.88 -44.31 15.19
CA PHE A 4 -3.71 -43.62 15.73
C PHE A 4 -2.91 -42.92 14.63
N LEU A 5 -2.83 -43.52 13.45
CA LEU A 5 -2.18 -42.92 12.29
C LEU A 5 -2.95 -41.70 11.78
N MET A 6 -4.28 -41.78 11.68
CA MET A 6 -5.11 -40.64 11.27
C MET A 6 -5.07 -39.48 12.27
N LEU A 7 -5.05 -39.79 13.58
CA LEU A 7 -4.92 -38.78 14.62
C LEU A 7 -3.55 -38.08 14.54
N ALA A 8 -2.47 -38.83 14.36
CA ALA A 8 -1.13 -38.27 14.20
C ALA A 8 -1.02 -37.35 12.96
N ILE A 9 -1.62 -37.76 11.84
CA ILE A 9 -1.65 -36.96 10.61
C ILE A 9 -2.44 -35.67 10.84
N ALA A 10 -3.64 -35.73 11.44
CA ALA A 10 -4.45 -34.55 11.75
C ALA A 10 -3.73 -33.55 12.69
N SER A 11 -2.97 -34.06 13.67
CA SER A 11 -2.18 -33.22 14.59
C SER A 11 -1.00 -32.52 13.91
N THR A 12 -0.42 -33.08 12.84
CA THR A 12 0.71 -32.45 12.12
C THR A 12 0.31 -31.26 11.25
N PHE A 13 -0.95 -31.19 10.80
CA PHE A 13 -1.48 -30.10 9.97
C PHE A 13 -2.04 -28.91 10.76
N SER A 14 -1.96 -28.93 12.09
CA SER A 14 -2.51 -27.85 12.95
C SER A 14 -1.56 -26.67 13.15
N ASN A 15 -0.41 -26.63 12.49
CA ASN A 15 0.48 -25.47 12.53
C ASN A 15 -0.10 -24.37 11.64
N THR A 16 -0.90 -23.47 12.23
CA THR A 16 -1.38 -22.27 11.57
C THR A 16 -0.20 -21.34 11.27
N VAL A 17 0.17 -21.23 9.99
CA VAL A 17 1.15 -20.24 9.53
C VAL A 17 0.49 -18.87 9.56
N SER A 18 0.73 -18.10 10.63
CA SER A 18 0.21 -16.72 10.79
C SER A 18 1.05 -15.67 10.05
N ALA A 19 1.68 -16.02 8.92
CA ALA A 19 2.66 -15.14 8.27
C ALA A 19 2.05 -13.93 7.56
N GLN A 20 0.76 -13.93 7.23
CA GLN A 20 0.11 -12.84 6.48
C GLN A 20 -0.62 -11.82 7.36
N GLU A 21 -0.95 -12.19 8.60
CA GLU A 21 -1.82 -11.40 9.49
C GLU A 21 -1.07 -10.83 10.71
N SER A 22 0.27 -10.84 10.72
CA SER A 22 1.01 -10.25 11.84
C SER A 22 0.82 -8.73 11.82
N GLU A 23 0.22 -8.15 12.86
CA GLU A 23 0.07 -6.70 13.01
C GLU A 23 1.44 -5.98 13.21
N ASP A 24 2.54 -6.74 13.28
CA ASP A 24 3.89 -6.26 13.63
C ASP A 24 4.79 -5.93 12.41
N HIS A 25 4.30 -6.07 11.18
CA HIS A 25 5.07 -5.75 9.98
C HIS A 25 4.74 -4.35 9.45
N ASN A 26 5.72 -3.70 8.83
CA ASN A 26 5.51 -2.43 8.13
C ASN A 26 5.61 -2.64 6.62
N MET A 27 4.64 -2.09 5.91
CA MET A 27 4.58 -2.04 4.45
C MET A 27 4.53 -0.58 3.99
N TRP A 28 5.10 -0.31 2.83
CA TRP A 28 4.94 0.94 2.11
C TRP A 28 4.39 0.64 0.72
N GLU A 29 3.22 1.18 0.41
CA GLU A 29 2.67 1.15 -0.93
C GLU A 29 3.27 2.29 -1.75
N ASN A 30 3.72 1.97 -2.97
CA ASN A 30 4.37 2.92 -3.87
C ASN A 30 3.74 2.85 -5.26
N ILE A 31 3.29 4.00 -5.75
CA ILE A 31 2.90 4.17 -7.15
C ILE A 31 4.00 4.96 -7.85
N MET A 32 4.68 4.33 -8.80
CA MET A 32 5.67 5.00 -9.65
C MET A 32 5.04 5.32 -11.01
N PHE A 33 5.07 6.59 -11.40
CA PHE A 33 4.51 7.02 -12.68
C PHE A 33 5.33 8.12 -13.34
N THR A 34 5.20 8.21 -14.66
CA THR A 34 5.73 9.31 -15.46
C THR A 34 4.63 10.34 -15.60
N ALA A 35 4.88 11.57 -15.14
CA ALA A 35 3.91 12.65 -15.30
C ALA A 35 3.84 13.14 -16.74
N ASP A 36 2.67 13.61 -17.16
CA ASP A 36 2.57 14.48 -18.34
C ASP A 36 3.19 15.84 -18.00
N TYR A 37 4.35 16.13 -18.58
CA TYR A 37 5.11 17.35 -18.31
C TYR A 37 4.38 18.62 -18.73
N THR A 38 3.39 18.53 -19.62
CA THR A 38 2.56 19.68 -20.03
C THR A 38 1.55 20.08 -18.96
N GLN A 39 1.24 19.16 -18.02
CA GLN A 39 0.20 19.31 -17.01
C GLN A 39 0.73 19.31 -15.57
N LEU A 40 2.04 19.47 -15.35
CA LEU A 40 2.66 19.39 -14.01
C LEU A 40 2.02 20.30 -12.95
N LYS A 41 1.62 21.51 -13.33
CA LYS A 41 0.99 22.46 -12.41
C LYS A 41 -0.39 21.96 -11.96
N THR A 42 -1.16 21.41 -12.89
CA THR A 42 -2.46 20.78 -12.61
C THR A 42 -2.27 19.56 -11.72
N LEU A 43 -1.36 18.65 -12.11
CA LEU A 43 -1.04 17.45 -11.34
C LEU A 43 -0.63 17.79 -9.89
N SER A 44 0.34 18.69 -9.70
CA SER A 44 0.81 19.07 -8.37
C SER A 44 -0.25 19.77 -7.51
N THR A 45 -1.19 20.48 -8.14
CA THR A 45 -2.30 21.13 -7.43
C THR A 45 -3.34 20.11 -6.98
N ASN A 46 -3.73 19.21 -7.88
CA ASN A 46 -4.71 18.17 -7.61
C ASN A 46 -4.17 17.16 -6.60
N MET A 47 -2.94 16.67 -6.77
CA MET A 47 -2.32 15.75 -5.81
C MET A 47 -2.22 16.33 -4.39
N ARG A 48 -1.94 17.63 -4.26
CA ARG A 48 -1.91 18.28 -2.94
C ARG A 48 -3.30 18.27 -2.31
N LYS A 49 -4.32 18.67 -3.07
CA LYS A 49 -5.72 18.67 -2.63
C LYS A 49 -6.18 17.26 -2.25
N HIS A 50 -5.84 16.27 -3.05
CA HIS A 50 -6.11 14.85 -2.81
C HIS A 50 -5.51 14.41 -1.48
N ASN A 51 -4.21 14.67 -1.29
CA ASN A 51 -3.52 14.27 -0.07
C ASN A 51 -4.05 14.98 1.17
N GLU A 52 -4.39 16.27 1.06
CA GLU A 52 -5.00 17.03 2.17
C GLU A 52 -6.39 16.49 2.55
N THR A 53 -7.13 15.96 1.57
CA THR A 53 -8.51 15.47 1.77
C THR A 53 -8.53 14.02 2.29
N TYR A 54 -7.73 13.13 1.72
CA TYR A 54 -7.82 11.69 1.95
C TYR A 54 -6.61 11.08 2.66
N HIS A 55 -5.44 11.74 2.60
CA HIS A 55 -4.15 11.16 2.99
C HIS A 55 -3.33 12.08 3.91
N LYS A 56 -4.02 12.71 4.87
CA LYS A 56 -3.42 13.69 5.77
C LYS A 56 -2.62 13.04 6.92
N GLU A 57 -3.17 11.98 7.50
CA GLU A 57 -2.67 11.36 8.74
C GLU A 57 -2.46 9.85 8.58
N ALA A 58 -1.66 9.27 9.46
CA ALA A 58 -1.44 7.82 9.50
C ALA A 58 -2.77 7.05 9.74
N PRO A 59 -2.92 5.83 9.20
CA PRO A 59 -1.95 5.09 8.39
C PRO A 59 -1.95 5.49 6.90
N TYR A 60 -2.94 6.28 6.46
CA TYR A 60 -3.13 6.64 5.05
C TYR A 60 -2.37 7.88 4.61
N LYS A 61 -1.42 8.39 5.39
CA LYS A 61 -0.65 9.57 5.02
C LYS A 61 0.10 9.30 3.73
N ALA A 62 0.11 10.24 2.80
CA ALA A 62 0.86 10.07 1.55
C ALA A 62 1.95 11.13 1.36
N THR A 63 3.05 10.74 0.74
CA THR A 63 4.17 11.62 0.39
C THR A 63 4.55 11.44 -1.08
N VAL A 64 4.90 12.53 -1.73
CA VAL A 64 5.27 12.55 -3.15
C VAL A 64 6.76 12.85 -3.27
N TYR A 65 7.48 11.98 -3.98
CA TYR A 65 8.90 12.10 -4.26
C TYR A 65 9.15 12.19 -5.76
N ILE A 66 10.25 12.84 -6.16
CA ILE A 66 10.77 12.78 -7.53
C ILE A 66 12.06 11.97 -7.54
N ILE A 67 12.21 11.10 -8.53
CA ILE A 67 13.44 10.33 -8.73
C ILE A 67 14.45 11.25 -9.42
N SER A 68 15.53 11.58 -8.74
CA SER A 68 16.53 12.53 -9.24
C SER A 68 17.60 11.89 -10.14
N SER A 69 17.80 10.57 -10.08
CA SER A 69 18.87 9.89 -10.79
C SER A 69 18.56 8.42 -11.11
N GLY A 70 19.34 7.84 -12.03
CA GLY A 70 19.20 6.44 -12.47
C GLY A 70 18.21 6.25 -13.63
N PRO A 71 17.92 4.98 -14.02
CA PRO A 71 17.07 4.66 -15.18
C PRO A 71 15.62 5.17 -15.07
N ASN A 72 15.18 5.56 -13.87
CA ASN A 72 13.85 6.08 -13.60
C ASN A 72 13.85 7.59 -13.26
N ALA A 73 14.96 8.30 -13.49
CA ALA A 73 15.03 9.74 -13.24
C ALA A 73 13.90 10.51 -13.93
N GLY A 74 13.35 11.50 -13.25
CA GLY A 74 12.22 12.31 -13.73
C GLY A 74 10.83 11.69 -13.47
N LYS A 75 10.74 10.43 -13.03
CA LYS A 75 9.49 9.82 -12.56
C LYS A 75 9.13 10.29 -11.15
N ILE A 76 7.84 10.20 -10.83
CA ILE A 76 7.27 10.50 -9.53
C ILE A 76 7.00 9.19 -8.79
N VAL A 77 7.25 9.18 -7.48
CA VAL A 77 6.82 8.13 -6.56
C VAL A 77 5.81 8.73 -5.58
N TRP A 78 4.60 8.21 -5.59
CA TRP A 78 3.58 8.53 -4.60
C TRP A 78 3.51 7.38 -3.61
N GLN A 79 3.96 7.65 -2.39
CA GLN A 79 4.17 6.66 -1.35
C GLN A 79 3.16 6.83 -0.23
N MET A 80 2.49 5.76 0.14
CA MET A 80 1.71 5.68 1.38
C MET A 80 2.66 5.48 2.57
N TRP A 81 2.30 6.05 3.72
CA TRP A 81 3.05 5.92 4.96
C TRP A 81 3.03 4.47 5.46
N SER A 82 3.79 4.21 6.52
CA SER A 82 3.90 2.87 7.12
C SER A 82 2.51 2.32 7.44
N MET A 83 2.14 1.23 6.76
CA MET A 83 0.84 0.59 6.85
C MET A 83 0.99 -0.93 6.94
N ILE A 84 -0.10 -1.64 7.26
CA ILE A 84 -0.20 -3.09 7.18
C ILE A 84 -1.14 -3.46 6.04
N LEU A 85 -1.09 -4.70 5.55
CA LEU A 85 -1.94 -5.15 4.43
C LEU A 85 -3.43 -4.89 4.65
N LYS A 86 -3.93 -5.07 5.88
CA LYS A 86 -5.34 -4.85 6.26
C LYS A 86 -5.82 -3.40 6.09
N HIS A 87 -4.91 -2.42 6.08
CA HIS A 87 -5.29 -1.04 5.81
C HIS A 87 -5.81 -0.87 4.37
N ASN A 88 -5.43 -1.73 3.42
CA ASN A 88 -5.97 -1.70 2.05
C ASN A 88 -7.48 -1.98 2.01
N ASP A 89 -8.02 -2.76 2.95
CA ASP A 89 -9.45 -3.10 3.01
C ASP A 89 -10.34 -1.89 3.32
N THR A 90 -9.78 -0.85 3.94
CA THR A 90 -10.51 0.34 4.36
C THR A 90 -9.96 1.63 3.76
N HIS A 91 -9.09 1.53 2.75
CA HIS A 91 -8.58 2.68 2.04
C HIS A 91 -9.74 3.46 1.37
N PRO A 92 -9.60 4.78 1.14
CA PRO A 92 -10.67 5.56 0.51
C PRO A 92 -11.03 4.94 -0.85
N SER A 93 -12.31 4.58 -1.05
CA SER A 93 -12.78 3.87 -2.24
C SER A 93 -12.99 4.81 -3.43
N ALA A 94 -13.53 4.29 -4.55
CA ALA A 94 -13.69 4.99 -5.84
C ALA A 94 -14.29 6.42 -5.80
N ASN A 95 -15.05 6.77 -4.76
CA ASN A 95 -15.57 8.13 -4.60
C ASN A 95 -14.54 9.14 -4.05
N GLY A 96 -13.41 8.67 -3.52
CA GLY A 96 -12.31 9.50 -3.03
C GLY A 96 -11.16 9.69 -4.02
N HIS A 97 -10.98 8.78 -4.99
CA HIS A 97 -9.77 8.77 -5.84
C HIS A 97 -9.98 9.21 -7.30
N ASN A 98 -11.19 9.64 -7.66
CA ASN A 98 -11.55 9.98 -9.05
C ASN A 98 -11.90 11.45 -9.26
N ALA A 99 -11.94 12.27 -8.20
CA ALA A 99 -12.47 13.63 -8.24
C ALA A 99 -11.43 14.70 -8.58
N ASP A 100 -10.15 14.35 -8.50
CA ASP A 100 -8.98 15.21 -8.64
C ASP A 100 -7.85 14.51 -9.41
#